data_AF-A0AAD7HLX1-F1
#
_entry.id   AF-A0AAD7HLX1-F1
#
_cell.length_a   1.000
_cell.length_b   1.000
_cell.length_c   1.000
_cell.angle_alpha   90.00
_cell.angle_beta   90.00
_cell.angle_gamma   90.00
#
_symmetry.space_group_name_H-M   'P 1'
#
loop_
_entity.id
_entity.type
_entity.pdbx_description
1 polymer ?
#
loop_
_entity_poly.entity_id
_entity_poly.type
_entity_poly.pdbx_seq_one_letter_code
_entity_poly.pdbx_strand_id
1 'polypeptide(L)'
;YLDIYTGEQSKFEEEDDQYQLTRSLLDKHASTFGLQSLPEDLDTEQAKLCLESNLCLTKLVEIDSQPLRFRAPTPLLVGHLIFQLDPAPGLAKTRQNFTALCTGEKGQCKSNPKKKLHYISKP
;
A
#
# COMPACT_ATOMS: atom_id res chain seq x y z
N TYR A 1 -8.94 -5.47 -16.13
CA TYR A 1 -9.17 -6.09 -14.81
C TYR A 1 -9.64 -4.97 -13.87
N LEU A 2 -10.24 -5.30 -12.73
CA LEU A 2 -10.56 -4.36 -11.66
C LEU A 2 -9.83 -4.78 -10.39
N ASP A 3 -9.17 -3.81 -9.75
CA ASP A 3 -8.43 -4.03 -8.51
C ASP A 3 -9.39 -3.93 -7.33
N ILE A 4 -9.31 -4.89 -6.41
CA ILE A 4 -10.05 -4.87 -5.16
C ILE A 4 -9.11 -4.41 -4.06
N TYR A 5 -9.44 -3.25 -3.48
CA TYR A 5 -8.77 -2.73 -2.30
C TYR A 5 -9.63 -3.00 -1.07
N THR A 6 -9.00 -3.39 0.04
CA THR A 6 -9.63 -3.52 1.36
C THR A 6 -8.79 -2.85 2.44
N GLY A 7 -9.41 -2.54 3.57
CA GLY A 7 -8.75 -1.89 4.70
C GLY A 7 -8.84 -0.37 4.67
N GLU A 8 -8.25 0.25 5.69
CA GLU A 8 -8.22 1.70 5.87
C GLU A 8 -6.93 2.28 5.30
N GLN A 9 -7.06 3.16 4.30
CA GLN A 9 -5.91 3.75 3.62
C GLN A 9 -5.00 4.52 4.57
N SER A 10 -5.58 5.37 5.43
CA SER A 10 -4.80 6.17 6.39
C SER A 10 -4.00 5.28 7.35
N LYS A 11 -4.59 4.17 7.81
CA LYS A 11 -3.89 3.22 8.67
C LYS A 11 -2.74 2.53 7.93
N PHE A 12 -2.94 2.15 6.67
CA PHE A 12 -1.87 1.58 5.85
C PHE A 12 -0.72 2.57 5.64
N GLU A 13 -1.03 3.83 5.36
CA GLU A 13 -0.03 4.90 5.20
C GLU A 13 0.79 5.10 6.48
N GLU A 14 0.14 5.18 7.65
CA GLU A 14 0.83 5.28 8.95
C GLU A 14 1.74 4.06 9.22
N GLU A 15 1.27 2.86 8.94
CA GLU A 15 2.04 1.63 9.14
C GLU A 15 3.20 1.49 8.14
N ASP A 16 3.01 1.94 6.89
CA ASP A 16 4.08 1.97 5.88
C ASP A 16 5.15 2.99 6.26
N ASP A 17 4.76 4.19 6.68
CA ASP A 17 5.70 5.23 7.14
C ASP A 17 6.59 4.71 8.28
N GLN A 18 6.01 4.03 9.27
CA GLN A 18 6.75 3.40 10.38
C GLN A 18 7.72 2.31 9.89
N TYR A 19 7.29 1.51 8.92
CA TYR A 19 8.12 0.46 8.33
C TYR A 19 9.28 1.05 7.51
N GLN A 20 9.02 2.06 6.69
CA GLN A 20 10.06 2.76 5.90
C GLN A 20 11.07 3.48 6.79
N LEU A 21 10.62 4.09 7.89
CA LEU A 21 11.49 4.68 8.90
C LEU A 21 12.44 3.63 9.49
N THR A 22 11.90 2.49 9.91
CA THR A 22 12.67 1.38 10.48
C THR A 22 13.69 0.84 9.48
N ARG A 23 13.27 0.64 8.22
CA ARG A 23 14.16 0.22 7.14
C ARG A 23 15.27 1.22 6.88
N SER A 24 14.96 2.52 6.87
CA SER A 24 15.94 3.58 6.66
C SER A 24 16.98 3.65 7.79
N LEU A 25 16.58 3.34 9.03
CA LEU A 25 17.49 3.26 10.16
C LEU A 25 18.40 2.03 10.08
N LEU A 26 17.84 0.87 9.72
CA LEU A 26 18.63 -0.33 9.51
C LEU A 26 19.62 -0.13 8.36
N ASP A 27 19.20 0.42 7.22
CA ASP A 27 20.11 0.66 6.10
C ASP A 27 21.32 1.56 6.50
N LYS A 28 21.08 2.55 7.36
CA LYS A 28 22.13 3.46 7.84
C LYS A 28 23.06 2.86 8.89
N HIS A 29 22.53 2.00 9.78
CA HIS A 29 23.26 1.59 10.98
C HIS A 29 23.53 0.09 11.07
N ALA A 30 22.92 -0.73 10.23
CA ALA A 30 23.02 -2.19 10.30
C ALA A 30 24.47 -2.66 10.16
N SER A 31 25.25 -2.07 9.25
CA SER A 31 26.67 -2.40 9.07
C SER A 31 27.53 -2.10 10.32
N THR A 32 27.23 -1.00 11.03
CA THR A 32 27.92 -0.60 12.27
C THR A 32 27.67 -1.58 13.41
N PHE A 33 26.48 -2.19 13.47
CA PHE A 33 26.05 -3.09 14.54
C PHE A 33 26.03 -4.57 14.12
N GLY A 34 26.47 -4.91 12.90
CA GLY A 34 26.41 -6.28 12.37
C GLY A 34 24.98 -6.82 12.22
N LEU A 35 23.99 -5.95 12.02
CA LEU A 35 22.58 -6.31 11.81
C LEU A 35 22.29 -6.57 10.33
N GLN A 36 21.13 -7.17 10.05
CA GLN A 36 20.61 -7.31 8.70
C GLN A 36 20.01 -5.97 8.20
N SER A 37 20.09 -5.75 6.90
CA SER A 37 19.59 -4.52 6.25
C SER A 37 18.07 -4.48 6.11
N LEU A 38 17.41 -5.64 6.13
CA LEU A 38 15.96 -5.75 6.05
C LEU A 38 15.36 -6.00 7.44
N PRO A 39 14.28 -5.29 7.82
CA PRO A 39 13.63 -5.49 9.12
C PRO A 39 13.13 -6.92 9.34
N GLU A 40 12.74 -7.61 8.26
CA GLU A 40 12.15 -8.95 8.27
C GLU A 40 13.20 -10.06 8.44
N ASP A 41 14.46 -9.77 8.11
CA ASP A 41 15.58 -10.71 8.20
C ASP A 41 16.24 -10.68 9.58
N LEU A 42 15.83 -9.76 10.47
CA LEU A 42 16.30 -9.72 11.84
C LEU A 42 15.84 -10.97 12.59
N ASP A 43 16.78 -11.65 13.24
CA ASP A 43 16.42 -12.74 14.13
C ASP A 43 15.62 -12.23 15.35
N THR A 44 15.02 -13.14 16.12
CA THR A 44 14.14 -12.76 17.24
C THR A 44 14.89 -11.98 18.33
N GLU A 45 16.18 -12.23 18.51
CA GLU A 45 17.00 -11.56 19.51
C GLU A 45 17.50 -10.20 18.99
N GLN A 46 17.85 -10.07 17.71
CA GLN A 46 18.16 -8.82 17.03
C GLN A 46 16.94 -7.90 16.97
N ALA A 47 15.76 -8.42 16.68
CA ALA A 47 14.51 -7.67 16.68
C ALA A 47 14.16 -7.18 18.09
N LYS A 48 14.33 -8.04 19.12
CA LYS A 48 14.17 -7.64 20.53
C LYS A 48 15.21 -6.59 20.92
N LEU A 49 16.47 -6.78 20.55
CA LEU A 49 17.51 -5.79 20.78
C LEU A 49 17.14 -4.49 20.09
N CYS A 50 16.62 -4.46 18.87
CA CYS A 50 16.15 -3.23 18.22
C CYS A 50 14.89 -2.63 18.88
N LEU A 51 14.04 -3.44 19.52
CA LEU A 51 12.83 -2.98 20.23
C LEU A 51 13.14 -2.47 21.65
N GLU A 52 14.03 -3.14 22.38
CA GLU A 52 14.61 -2.68 23.64
C GLU A 52 15.54 -1.49 23.39
N SER A 53 16.26 -1.52 22.26
CA SER A 53 17.05 -0.42 21.67
C SER A 53 16.21 0.51 20.79
N ASN A 54 14.88 0.46 20.88
CA ASN A 54 14.05 1.60 20.54
C ASN A 54 14.30 2.76 21.53
N LEU A 55 15.23 2.55 22.48
CA LEU A 55 15.96 3.53 23.28
C LEU A 55 17.39 3.84 22.78
N CYS A 56 18.01 3.07 21.89
CA CYS A 56 19.39 3.23 21.41
C CYS A 56 19.44 3.80 19.97
N LEU A 57 18.60 3.29 19.05
CA LEU A 57 18.49 3.85 17.69
C LEU A 57 17.81 5.23 17.69
N THR A 58 16.80 5.42 18.54
CA THR A 58 16.13 6.71 18.81
C THR A 58 16.97 7.67 19.67
N LYS A 59 17.98 7.19 20.39
CA LYS A 59 18.98 8.05 21.05
C LYS A 59 20.07 8.52 20.08
N LEU A 60 20.28 7.81 18.97
CA LEU A 60 21.26 8.15 17.95
C LEU A 60 20.68 9.06 16.86
N VAL A 61 19.36 9.10 16.72
CA VAL A 61 18.65 9.99 15.80
C VAL A 61 17.50 10.60 16.60
N GLU A 62 17.44 11.93 16.72
CA GLU A 62 16.36 12.72 17.37
C GLU A 62 15.01 12.51 16.66
N ILE A 63 14.53 11.27 16.59
CA ILE A 63 13.26 10.91 16.00
C ILE A 63 12.26 10.94 17.14
N ASP A 64 11.36 11.93 17.06
CA ASP A 64 10.19 12.05 17.92
C ASP A 64 9.42 10.73 17.96
N SER A 65 9.55 9.98 19.06
CA SER A 65 8.63 8.99 19.65
C SER A 65 7.79 8.05 18.75
N GLN A 66 8.07 7.93 17.45
CA GLN A 66 7.29 7.12 16.53
C GLN A 66 7.67 5.65 16.70
N PRO A 67 6.68 4.74 16.81
CA PRO A 67 6.96 3.33 17.00
C PRO A 67 7.60 2.73 15.75
N LEU A 68 8.68 1.98 15.94
CA LEU A 68 9.34 1.20 14.88
C LEU A 68 8.50 -0.03 14.53
N ARG A 69 8.52 -0.39 13.25
CA ARG A 69 7.79 -1.53 12.70
C ARG A 69 8.72 -2.41 11.87
N PHE A 70 8.78 -3.69 12.24
CA PHE A 70 9.68 -4.67 11.62
C PHE A 70 9.02 -5.60 10.60
N ARG A 71 7.72 -5.39 10.34
CA ARG A 71 6.96 -6.14 9.33
C ARG A 71 6.25 -5.19 8.41
N ALA A 72 6.29 -5.48 7.11
CA ALA A 72 5.55 -4.71 6.12
C ALA A 72 4.05 -4.67 6.49
N PRO A 73 3.36 -3.53 6.26
CA PRO A 73 1.91 -3.47 6.41
C PRO A 73 1.23 -4.42 5.43
N THR A 74 0.05 -4.91 5.80
CA THR A 74 -0.75 -5.75 4.90
C THR A 74 -1.16 -4.91 3.69
N PRO A 75 -0.83 -5.33 2.45
CA PRO A 75 -1.20 -4.58 1.26
C PRO A 75 -2.71 -4.35 1.18
N LEU A 76 -3.12 -3.12 0.84
CA LEU A 76 -4.54 -2.80 0.64
C LEU A 76 -5.12 -3.55 -0.55
N LEU A 77 -4.31 -3.84 -1.57
CA LEU A 77 -4.71 -4.61 -2.74
C LEU A 77 -4.87 -6.09 -2.37
N VAL A 78 -6.11 -6.57 -2.39
CA VAL A 78 -6.44 -7.97 -2.07
C VAL A 78 -6.40 -8.86 -3.31
N GLY A 79 -6.68 -8.29 -4.47
CA GLY A 79 -6.63 -9.06 -5.71
C GLY A 79 -7.24 -8.34 -6.91
N HIS A 80 -7.34 -9.09 -8.00
CA HIS A 80 -7.78 -8.59 -9.30
C HIS A 80 -8.98 -9.40 -9.82
N LEU A 81 -10.04 -8.72 -10.23
CA LEU A 81 -11.12 -9.31 -11.01
C LEU A 81 -10.81 -9.18 -12.50
N ILE A 82 -10.72 -10.33 -13.17
CA ILE A 82 -10.51 -10.40 -14.61
C ILE A 82 -11.84 -10.76 -15.26
N PHE A 83 -12.32 -9.89 -16.15
CA PHE A 83 -13.57 -10.10 -16.88
C PHE A 83 -13.26 -10.49 -18.32
N GLN A 84 -13.89 -11.57 -18.78
CA GLN A 84 -13.97 -11.89 -20.19
C GLN A 84 -15.30 -11.35 -20.72
N LEU A 85 -15.24 -10.45 -21.70
CA LEU A 85 -16.44 -9.85 -22.29
C LEU A 85 -16.86 -10.63 -23.53
N ASP A 86 -18.17 -10.86 -23.66
CA ASP A 86 -18.75 -11.56 -24.82
C ASP A 86 -18.54 -10.74 -26.12
N PRO A 87 -17.86 -11.31 -27.14
CA PRO A 87 -17.54 -10.61 -28.38
C PRO A 87 -18.75 -10.39 -29.32
N ALA A 88 -19.94 -10.91 -29.01
CA ALA A 88 -21.13 -10.80 -29.84
C ALA A 88 -21.36 -9.36 -30.34
N PRO A 89 -21.62 -9.14 -31.65
CA PRO A 89 -21.79 -7.80 -32.21
C PRO A 89 -22.92 -6.99 -31.54
N GLY A 90 -24.00 -7.66 -31.13
CA GLY A 90 -25.13 -7.04 -30.44
C GLY A 90 -24.76 -6.39 -29.09
N LEU A 91 -23.63 -6.77 -28.49
CA LEU A 91 -23.17 -6.27 -27.20
C LEU A 91 -22.06 -5.22 -27.31
N ALA A 92 -21.73 -4.76 -28.52
CA ALA A 92 -20.63 -3.82 -28.75
C ALA A 92 -20.74 -2.55 -27.89
N LYS A 93 -21.94 -1.95 -27.81
CA LYS A 93 -22.19 -0.75 -26.98
C LYS A 93 -22.02 -1.04 -25.49
N THR A 94 -22.52 -2.19 -25.02
CA THR A 94 -22.40 -2.62 -23.62
C THR A 94 -20.94 -2.83 -23.23
N ARG A 95 -20.15 -3.52 -24.06
CA ARG A 95 -18.71 -3.70 -23.85
C ARG A 95 -17.96 -2.38 -23.81
N GLN A 96 -18.24 -1.49 -24.76
CA GLN A 96 -17.62 -0.16 -24.81
C GLN A 96 -17.94 0.64 -23.55
N ASN A 97 -19.20 0.63 -23.11
CA ASN A 97 -19.60 1.29 -21.87
C ASN A 97 -18.89 0.69 -20.64
N PHE A 98 -18.89 -0.64 -20.50
CA PHE A 98 -18.20 -1.30 -19.38
C PHE A 98 -16.71 -0.99 -19.37
N THR A 99 -16.04 -1.09 -20.53
CA THR A 99 -14.60 -0.79 -20.65
C THR A 99 -14.31 0.67 -20.30
N ALA A 100 -15.13 1.60 -20.79
CA ALA A 100 -14.99 3.02 -20.49
C ALA A 100 -15.19 3.33 -18.99
N LEU A 101 -16.08 2.59 -18.32
CA LEU A 101 -16.26 2.69 -16.87
C LEU A 101 -15.13 2.02 -16.08
N CYS A 102 -14.44 1.02 -16.64
CA CYS A 102 -13.23 0.45 -16.04
C CYS A 102 -12.02 1.38 -16.16
N THR A 103 -11.89 2.16 -17.24
CA THR A 103 -10.74 3.06 -17.47
C THR A 103 -10.99 4.49 -17.00
N GLY A 104 -12.25 4.90 -16.88
CA GLY A 104 -12.61 6.28 -16.55
C GLY A 104 -12.40 7.27 -17.69
N GLU A 105 -12.13 6.81 -18.92
CA GLU A 105 -11.75 7.66 -20.07
C GLU A 105 -12.79 8.72 -20.45
N LYS A 106 -14.06 8.52 -20.03
CA LYS A 106 -15.16 9.45 -20.32
C LYS A 106 -15.29 10.58 -19.29
N GLY A 107 -14.44 10.62 -18.27
CA GLY A 107 -14.38 11.71 -17.29
C GLY A 107 -15.65 11.80 -16.43
N GLN A 108 -16.35 12.92 -16.49
CA GLN A 108 -17.50 13.21 -15.64
C GLN A 108 -18.84 12.97 -16.35
N CYS A 109 -19.87 12.64 -15.58
CA CYS A 109 -21.21 12.47 -16.10
C CYS A 109 -21.79 13.82 -16.55
N LYS A 110 -22.31 13.89 -17.78
CA LYS A 110 -22.90 15.12 -18.35
C LYS A 110 -24.08 15.66 -17.54
N SER A 111 -24.90 14.78 -16.95
CA SER A 111 -26.05 15.18 -16.14
C SER A 111 -25.69 15.48 -14.68
N ASN A 112 -24.55 14.99 -14.19
CA ASN A 112 -24.07 15.24 -12.84
C ASN A 112 -22.53 15.31 -12.82
N PRO A 113 -21.95 16.51 -12.99
CA PRO A 113 -20.49 16.68 -13.05
C PRO A 113 -19.72 16.16 -11.83
N LYS A 114 -20.38 16.05 -10.66
CA LYS A 114 -19.75 15.51 -9.44
C LYS A 114 -19.53 13.99 -9.53
N LYS A 115 -20.25 13.29 -10.41
CA LYS A 115 -20.11 11.84 -10.61
C LYS A 115 -19.09 11.57 -11.71
N LYS A 116 -17.94 11.00 -11.33
CA LYS A 116 -16.98 10.41 -12.27
C LYS A 116 -17.57 9.13 -12.88
N LEU A 117 -17.39 8.95 -14.18
CA LEU A 117 -17.77 7.75 -14.92
C LEU A 117 -16.66 6.70 -14.82
N HIS A 118 -16.42 6.22 -13.60
CA HIS A 118 -15.34 5.28 -13.29
C HIS A 118 -15.77 4.34 -12.17
N TYR A 119 -15.39 3.06 -12.26
CA TYR A 119 -15.69 2.05 -11.24
C TYR A 119 -14.81 2.16 -9.99
N ILE A 120 -13.57 2.66 -10.12
CA ILE A 120 -12.74 2.94 -8.94
C ILE A 120 -13.50 3.96 -8.06
N SER A 121 -13.44 3.82 -6.74
CA SER A 121 -14.17 4.65 -5.75
C SER A 121 -15.71 4.51 -5.72
N LYS A 122 -16.27 3.39 -6.21
CA LYS A 122 -17.64 2.98 -5.91
C LYS A 122 -17.61 1.83 -4.88
N PRO A 123 -18.36 1.94 -3.76
CA PRO A 123 -18.54 0.82 -2.85
C PRO A 123 -19.35 -0.31 -3.50
#